data_AF-A0AAV9PA70-F1
#
_entry.id   AF-A0AAV9PA70-F1
#
_cell.length_a   1.000
_cell.length_b   1.000
_cell.length_c   1.000
_cell.angle_alpha   90.00
_cell.angle_beta   90.00
_cell.angle_gamma   90.00
#
_symmetry.space_group_name_H-M   'P 1'
#
loop_
_entity.id
_entity.type
_entity.pdbx_description
1 polymer ?
#
loop_
_entity_poly.entity_id
_entity_poly.type
_entity_poly.pdbx_seq_one_letter_code
_entity_poly.pdbx_strand_id
1 'polypeptide(L)'
;MWSTQTYTIDQMTPVWIFPAYPLLIIGPFAGELSAHIAGDKALGVIVAGWVFQGIGFLVSLMIYASFIYRLMTQKLPRESLRPGMFISVGPSGFTIAGVCSMGQVLPRVVTDDFMDDGYLAGQIGKIGSAWFGLWLWGLAFWFFIVSVGAHWSCVRDGRMTFAMTWYSFIFPNTALTTATFAIGHALNSHSIKVVGCVMTCLLVTGWFMVFAMMIRAVILKDILWPQKQEDRAEGGWKTHPDEKQACDTRSCGPEEATTSALEGHEPDFDQSEGQPESASAPGQLPAEPGATLPPISETFIDEPIRSRGPKPLDSMV
;
A
#
# COMPACT_ATOMS: atom_id res chain seq x y z
N MET A 1 9.24 0.28 6.97
CA MET A 1 9.05 -1.13 6.50
C MET A 1 9.42 -2.07 7.63
N TRP A 2 10.60 -1.91 8.24
CA TRP A 2 10.88 -2.47 9.56
C TRP A 2 10.21 -1.63 10.64
N SER A 3 9.60 -2.29 11.61
CA SER A 3 8.82 -1.71 12.69
C SER A 3 9.20 -2.41 13.99
N THR A 4 9.22 -1.66 15.09
CA THR A 4 9.29 -2.24 16.44
C THR A 4 7.94 -2.79 16.91
N GLN A 5 6.87 -2.49 16.18
CA GLN A 5 5.53 -3.01 16.39
C GLN A 5 5.25 -4.26 15.56
N THR A 6 4.51 -5.19 16.15
CA THR A 6 4.08 -6.44 15.51
C THR A 6 2.88 -6.18 14.60
N TYR A 7 3.01 -6.56 13.33
CA TYR A 7 1.91 -6.58 12.37
C TYR A 7 1.72 -8.00 11.86
N THR A 8 0.48 -8.48 11.92
CA THR A 8 0.13 -9.83 11.46
C THR A 8 -0.17 -9.81 9.96
N ILE A 9 -0.04 -10.97 9.31
CA ILE A 9 -0.20 -11.08 7.85
C ILE A 9 -1.61 -10.73 7.38
N ASP A 10 -2.64 -10.90 8.20
CA ASP A 10 -4.03 -10.55 7.86
C ASP A 10 -4.27 -9.03 7.74
N GLN A 11 -3.46 -8.24 8.44
CA GLN A 11 -3.45 -6.77 8.40
C GLN A 11 -2.64 -6.22 7.22
N MET A 12 -1.94 -7.08 6.49
CA MET A 12 -1.18 -6.68 5.32
C MET A 12 -2.12 -6.08 4.27
N THR A 13 -1.79 -4.86 3.83
CA THR A 13 -2.47 -4.20 2.71
C THR A 13 -1.45 -3.67 1.71
N PRO A 14 -1.86 -3.44 0.45
CA PRO A 14 -0.98 -2.84 -0.54
C PRO A 14 -0.43 -1.47 -0.13
N VAL A 15 -1.09 -0.76 0.81
CA VAL A 15 -0.62 0.54 1.35
C VAL A 15 0.78 0.45 1.94
N TRP A 16 1.24 -0.71 2.40
CA TRP A 16 2.57 -0.90 2.98
C TRP A 16 3.72 -0.58 2.02
N ILE A 17 3.42 -0.45 0.73
CA ILE A 17 4.35 -0.01 -0.30
C ILE A 17 4.65 1.50 -0.27
N PHE A 18 3.81 2.30 0.39
CA PHE A 18 3.89 3.76 0.38
C PHE A 18 5.27 4.33 0.77
N PRO A 19 6.01 3.78 1.75
CA PRO A 19 7.35 4.24 2.05
C PRO A 19 8.35 4.09 0.89
N ALA A 20 8.15 3.12 -0.01
CA ALA A 20 8.98 2.93 -1.19
C ALA A 20 8.43 3.68 -2.43
N TYR A 21 7.23 4.24 -2.34
CA TYR A 21 6.54 4.84 -3.48
C TYR A 21 7.22 6.06 -4.09
N PRO A 22 7.85 6.96 -3.29
CA PRO A 22 8.61 8.07 -3.86
C PRO A 22 9.68 7.59 -4.85
N LEU A 23 10.33 6.44 -4.60
CA LEU A 23 11.33 5.88 -5.50
C LEU A 23 10.74 5.49 -6.87
N LEU A 24 9.48 5.04 -6.90
CA LEU A 24 8.78 4.67 -8.13
C LEU A 24 8.46 5.89 -9.00
N ILE A 25 8.35 7.07 -8.39
CA ILE A 25 8.00 8.31 -9.07
C ILE A 25 9.26 9.00 -9.65
N ILE A 26 10.46 8.69 -9.13
CA ILE A 26 11.74 9.26 -9.59
C ILE A 26 11.97 8.98 -11.09
N GLY A 27 11.73 7.77 -11.58
CA GLY A 27 11.99 7.43 -12.98
C GLY A 27 11.18 8.28 -13.98
N PRO A 28 9.84 8.39 -13.84
CA PRO A 28 9.05 9.30 -14.68
C PRO A 28 9.57 10.75 -14.67
N PHE A 29 9.94 11.29 -13.49
CA PHE A 29 10.52 12.63 -13.41
C PHE A 29 11.90 12.72 -14.05
N ALA A 30 12.74 11.70 -13.92
CA ALA A 30 14.04 11.64 -14.57
C ALA A 30 13.88 11.61 -16.11
N GLY A 31 12.91 10.87 -16.62
CA GLY A 31 12.53 10.86 -18.03
C GLY A 31 12.17 12.25 -18.54
N GLU A 32 11.25 12.94 -17.85
CA GLU A 32 10.85 14.31 -18.21
C GLU A 32 11.99 15.31 -18.08
N LEU A 33 12.70 15.31 -16.94
CA LEU A 33 13.80 16.24 -16.70
C LEU A 33 14.92 16.06 -17.73
N SER A 34 15.30 14.82 -18.01
CA SER A 34 16.35 14.50 -18.98
C SER A 34 16.03 14.99 -20.39
N ALA A 35 14.74 15.12 -20.76
CA ALA A 35 14.30 15.66 -22.04
C ALA A 35 14.68 17.14 -22.22
N HIS A 36 14.78 17.91 -21.12
CA HIS A 36 15.03 19.35 -21.13
C HIS A 36 16.48 19.75 -20.81
N ILE A 37 17.33 18.78 -20.44
CA ILE A 37 18.76 19.00 -20.22
C ILE A 37 19.60 18.27 -21.28
N ALA A 38 20.86 18.68 -21.43
CA ALA A 38 21.75 18.21 -22.49
C ALA A 38 23.07 17.67 -21.94
N GLY A 39 23.74 16.84 -22.77
CA GLY A 39 25.04 16.26 -22.49
C GLY A 39 25.05 15.30 -21.30
N ASP A 40 26.22 15.15 -20.68
CA ASP A 40 26.49 14.18 -19.62
C ASP A 40 25.56 14.31 -18.40
N LYS A 41 25.05 15.51 -18.14
CA LYS A 41 24.08 15.74 -17.05
C LYS A 41 22.77 14.98 -17.31
N ALA A 42 22.30 14.96 -18.56
CA ALA A 42 21.09 14.25 -18.96
C ALA A 42 21.27 12.73 -18.82
N LEU A 43 22.42 12.23 -19.27
CA LEU A 43 22.79 10.84 -19.12
C LEU A 43 22.89 10.43 -17.64
N GLY A 44 23.52 11.25 -16.79
CA GLY A 44 23.59 11.03 -15.35
C GLY A 44 22.21 10.97 -14.68
N VAL A 45 21.27 11.84 -15.07
CA VAL A 45 19.88 11.80 -14.59
C VAL A 45 19.18 10.51 -15.01
N ILE A 46 19.36 10.07 -16.26
CA ILE A 46 18.79 8.81 -16.74
C ILE A 46 19.36 7.62 -15.98
N VAL A 47 20.67 7.54 -15.81
CA VAL A 47 21.33 6.45 -15.07
C VAL A 47 20.84 6.41 -13.62
N ALA A 48 20.81 7.55 -12.93
CA ALA A 48 20.27 7.63 -11.57
C ALA A 48 18.79 7.24 -11.51
N GLY A 49 17.99 7.71 -12.48
CA GLY A 49 16.58 7.37 -12.62
C GLY A 49 16.36 5.87 -12.77
N TRP A 50 17.15 5.18 -13.59
CA TRP A 50 17.09 3.72 -13.74
C TRP A 50 17.41 2.98 -12.43
N VAL A 51 18.43 3.42 -11.70
CA VAL A 51 18.81 2.80 -10.42
C VAL A 51 17.70 2.96 -9.38
N PHE A 52 17.21 4.19 -9.16
CA PHE A 52 16.16 4.43 -8.17
C PHE A 52 14.82 3.80 -8.55
N GLN A 53 14.48 3.79 -9.85
CA GLN A 53 13.30 3.09 -10.34
C GLN A 53 13.40 1.58 -10.07
N GLY A 54 14.58 1.00 -10.32
CA GLY A 54 14.86 -0.41 -10.03
C GLY A 54 14.67 -0.75 -8.56
N ILE A 55 15.21 0.07 -7.64
CA ILE A 55 15.04 -0.11 -6.19
C ILE A 55 13.55 -0.06 -5.84
N GLY A 56 12.84 0.98 -6.29
CA GLY A 56 11.40 1.14 -6.02
C GLY A 56 10.61 -0.07 -6.49
N PHE A 57 10.85 -0.54 -7.71
CA PHE A 57 10.13 -1.68 -8.29
C PHE A 57 10.47 -3.01 -7.60
N LEU A 58 11.73 -3.30 -7.31
CA LEU A 58 12.14 -4.54 -6.67
C LEU A 58 11.60 -4.65 -5.24
N VAL A 59 11.62 -3.55 -4.47
CA VAL A 59 10.98 -3.51 -3.14
C VAL A 59 9.47 -3.73 -3.26
N SER A 60 8.85 -3.17 -4.31
CA SER A 60 7.42 -3.39 -4.59
C SER A 60 7.09 -4.85 -4.86
N LEU A 61 7.94 -5.57 -5.59
CA LEU A 61 7.76 -7.01 -5.85
C LEU A 61 7.76 -7.84 -4.55
N MET A 62 8.59 -7.48 -3.57
CA MET A 62 8.60 -8.16 -2.27
C MET A 62 7.27 -7.97 -1.54
N ILE A 63 6.73 -6.74 -1.56
CA ILE A 63 5.41 -6.42 -0.98
C ILE A 63 4.28 -7.13 -1.74
N TYR A 64 4.37 -7.24 -3.07
CA TYR A 64 3.40 -7.98 -3.88
C TYR A 64 3.33 -9.45 -3.49
N ALA A 65 4.47 -10.10 -3.24
CA ALA A 65 4.50 -11.49 -2.83
C ALA A 65 3.72 -11.69 -1.51
N SER A 66 3.95 -10.83 -0.51
CA SER A 66 3.20 -10.85 0.75
C SER A 66 1.70 -10.55 0.55
N PHE A 67 1.36 -9.61 -0.35
CA PHE A 67 -0.03 -9.27 -0.64
C PHE A 67 -0.78 -10.43 -1.30
N ILE A 68 -0.18 -11.07 -2.30
CA ILE A 68 -0.77 -12.23 -2.96
C ILE A 68 -0.95 -13.37 -1.95
N TYR A 69 0.05 -13.64 -1.12
CA TYR A 69 -0.05 -14.64 -0.05
C TYR A 69 -1.22 -14.36 0.91
N ARG A 70 -1.41 -13.09 1.30
CA ARG A 70 -2.56 -12.66 2.12
C ARG A 70 -3.89 -12.87 1.40
N LEU A 71 -3.99 -12.54 0.11
CA LEU A 71 -5.21 -12.79 -0.67
C LEU A 71 -5.55 -14.28 -0.82
N MET A 72 -4.54 -15.16 -0.80
CA MET A 72 -4.73 -16.62 -0.87
C MET A 72 -5.15 -17.24 0.47
N THR A 73 -4.74 -16.65 1.59
CA THR A 73 -4.92 -17.24 2.94
C THR A 73 -6.02 -16.57 3.75
N GLN A 74 -6.39 -15.33 3.43
CA GLN A 74 -7.34 -14.53 4.19
C GLN A 74 -8.48 -14.04 3.30
N LYS A 75 -9.62 -13.71 3.93
CA LYS A 75 -10.74 -13.09 3.21
C LYS A 75 -10.34 -11.73 2.63
N LEU A 76 -11.07 -11.28 1.61
CA LEU A 76 -10.91 -9.93 1.06
C LEU A 76 -11.02 -8.88 2.18
N PRO A 77 -10.29 -7.76 2.08
CA PRO A 77 -10.38 -6.68 3.04
C PRO A 77 -11.83 -6.21 3.26
N ARG A 78 -12.08 -5.59 4.42
CA ARG A 78 -13.33 -4.90 4.72
C ARG A 78 -13.69 -3.96 3.57
N GLU A 79 -14.98 -3.82 3.29
CA GLU A 79 -15.48 -3.13 2.09
C GLU A 79 -14.96 -1.70 1.96
N SER A 80 -14.84 -0.98 3.09
CA SER A 80 -14.28 0.38 3.14
C SER A 80 -12.78 0.45 2.81
N LEU A 81 -12.03 -0.65 2.92
CA LEU A 81 -10.59 -0.71 2.63
C LEU A 81 -10.27 -1.32 1.27
N ARG A 82 -11.25 -1.96 0.61
CA ARG A 82 -11.07 -2.57 -0.71
C ARG A 82 -10.55 -1.62 -1.78
N PRO A 83 -10.93 -0.32 -1.83
CA PRO A 83 -10.35 0.60 -2.81
C PRO A 83 -8.82 0.60 -2.80
N GLY A 84 -8.20 0.41 -1.63
CA GLY A 84 -6.75 0.30 -1.46
C GLY A 84 -6.10 -0.85 -2.24
N MET A 85 -6.85 -1.83 -2.73
CA MET A 85 -6.31 -2.89 -3.59
C MET A 85 -5.72 -2.36 -4.89
N PHE A 86 -6.27 -1.27 -5.44
CA PHE A 86 -5.75 -0.63 -6.65
C PHE A 86 -4.33 -0.09 -6.49
N ILE A 87 -3.85 0.15 -5.27
CA ILE A 87 -2.47 0.60 -5.02
C ILE A 87 -1.44 -0.36 -5.63
N SER A 88 -1.78 -1.65 -5.73
CA SER A 88 -0.95 -2.67 -6.38
C SER A 88 -0.76 -2.48 -7.90
N VAL A 89 -1.55 -1.63 -8.56
CA VAL A 89 -1.37 -1.29 -9.99
C VAL A 89 -0.22 -0.30 -10.17
N GLY A 90 -0.05 0.60 -9.20
CA GLY A 90 0.80 1.77 -9.28
C GLY A 90 2.27 1.48 -9.57
N PRO A 91 2.95 0.58 -8.83
CA PRO A 91 4.38 0.36 -9.01
C PRO A 91 4.78 -0.14 -10.39
N SER A 92 3.99 -1.03 -10.99
CA SER A 92 4.22 -1.45 -12.37
C SER A 92 3.97 -0.28 -13.33
N GLY A 93 2.86 0.46 -13.15
CA GLY A 93 2.53 1.62 -14.00
C GLY A 93 3.60 2.72 -14.00
N PHE A 94 4.04 3.15 -12.81
CA PHE A 94 5.08 4.17 -12.69
C PHE A 94 6.44 3.69 -13.22
N THR A 95 6.76 2.40 -13.03
CA THR A 95 7.98 1.82 -13.60
C THR A 95 7.96 1.85 -15.12
N ILE A 96 6.86 1.45 -15.75
CA ILE A 96 6.70 1.52 -17.21
C ILE A 96 6.86 2.96 -17.71
N ALA A 97 6.17 3.91 -17.06
CA ALA A 97 6.26 5.32 -17.43
C ALA A 97 7.71 5.84 -17.33
N GLY A 98 8.44 5.49 -16.27
CA GLY A 98 9.83 5.89 -16.07
C GLY A 98 10.79 5.26 -17.07
N VAL A 99 10.79 3.93 -17.19
CA VAL A 99 11.74 3.22 -18.07
C VAL A 99 11.53 3.58 -19.53
N CYS A 100 10.27 3.66 -19.99
CA CYS A 100 9.98 4.02 -21.37
C CYS A 100 10.32 5.49 -21.66
N SER A 101 9.99 6.44 -20.78
CA SER A 101 10.32 7.86 -21.00
C SER A 101 11.82 8.10 -21.03
N MET A 102 12.57 7.57 -20.06
CA MET A 102 14.04 7.64 -20.05
C MET A 102 14.64 6.95 -21.28
N GLY A 103 14.12 5.77 -21.66
CA GLY A 103 14.60 5.04 -22.83
C GLY A 103 14.36 5.77 -24.15
N GLN A 104 13.27 6.54 -24.29
CA GLN A 104 13.06 7.37 -25.48
C GLN A 104 14.07 8.52 -25.60
N VAL A 105 14.55 9.04 -24.47
CA VAL A 105 15.54 10.13 -24.43
C VAL A 105 16.96 9.61 -24.62
N LEU A 106 17.23 8.35 -24.25
CA LEU A 106 18.56 7.76 -24.24
C LEU A 106 19.38 7.96 -25.55
N PRO A 107 18.84 7.71 -26.77
CA PRO A 107 19.61 7.91 -28.02
C PRO A 107 20.08 9.34 -28.27
N ARG A 108 19.46 10.34 -27.63
CA ARG A 108 19.83 11.75 -27.76
C ARG A 108 20.96 12.17 -26.82
N VAL A 109 21.14 11.45 -25.72
CA VAL A 109 21.99 11.90 -24.59
C VAL A 109 23.27 11.10 -24.41
N VAL A 110 23.35 9.90 -24.99
CA VAL A 110 24.53 9.04 -24.95
C VAL A 110 25.68 9.69 -25.72
N THR A 111 26.89 9.65 -25.15
CA THR A 111 28.11 10.08 -25.82
C THR A 111 28.58 9.00 -26.80
N ASP A 112 29.35 9.37 -27.83
CA ASP A 112 29.78 8.41 -28.88
C ASP A 112 30.55 7.21 -28.31
N ASP A 113 31.34 7.42 -27.26
CA ASP A 113 32.14 6.39 -26.58
C ASP A 113 31.36 5.61 -25.50
N PHE A 114 30.08 5.92 -25.27
CA PHE A 114 29.30 5.28 -24.22
C PHE A 114 29.03 3.81 -24.56
N MET A 115 29.57 2.89 -23.74
CA MET A 115 29.52 1.45 -23.99
C MET A 115 30.12 1.05 -25.35
N ASP A 116 31.27 1.63 -25.69
CA ASP A 116 32.05 1.45 -26.93
C ASP A 116 31.38 1.98 -28.21
N ASP A 117 30.05 1.87 -28.33
CA ASP A 117 29.24 2.43 -29.42
C ASP A 117 27.98 3.07 -28.84
N GLY A 118 28.06 4.37 -28.56
CA GLY A 118 26.98 5.14 -27.95
C GLY A 118 25.71 5.15 -28.78
N TYR A 119 25.83 5.26 -30.11
CA TYR A 119 24.69 5.25 -31.01
C TYR A 119 23.93 3.92 -30.89
N LEU A 120 24.63 2.80 -30.97
CA LEU A 120 24.05 1.47 -30.83
C LEU A 120 23.46 1.26 -29.42
N ALA A 121 24.20 1.63 -28.37
CA ALA A 121 23.75 1.53 -26.98
C ALA A 121 22.46 2.32 -26.73
N GLY A 122 22.37 3.54 -27.26
CA GLY A 122 21.16 4.37 -27.19
C GLY A 122 19.96 3.70 -27.87
N GLN A 123 20.13 3.19 -29.09
CA GLN A 123 19.04 2.53 -29.83
C GLN A 123 18.60 1.23 -29.14
N ILE A 124 19.55 0.41 -28.69
CA ILE A 124 19.25 -0.83 -27.94
C ILE A 124 18.53 -0.50 -26.64
N GLY A 125 18.99 0.49 -25.88
CA GLY A 125 18.35 0.88 -24.63
C GLY A 125 16.92 1.40 -24.85
N LYS A 126 16.68 2.17 -25.91
CA LYS A 126 15.33 2.59 -26.31
C LYS A 126 14.42 1.38 -26.59
N ILE A 127 14.87 0.45 -27.42
CA ILE A 127 14.10 -0.76 -27.79
C ILE A 127 13.87 -1.64 -26.55
N GLY A 128 14.92 -1.89 -25.77
CA GLY A 128 14.87 -2.71 -24.55
C GLY A 128 13.92 -2.14 -23.51
N SER A 129 13.92 -0.82 -23.30
CA SER A 129 13.00 -0.15 -22.38
C SER A 129 11.53 -0.31 -22.80
N ALA A 130 11.24 -0.32 -24.10
CA ALA A 130 9.90 -0.50 -24.63
C ALA A 130 9.39 -1.93 -24.39
N TRP A 131 10.22 -2.94 -24.65
CA TRP A 131 9.87 -4.34 -24.40
C TRP A 131 9.76 -4.67 -22.92
N PHE A 132 10.66 -4.14 -22.08
CA PHE A 132 10.57 -4.28 -20.64
C PHE A 132 9.29 -3.62 -20.08
N GLY A 133 8.98 -2.41 -20.55
CA GLY A 133 7.73 -1.73 -20.23
C GLY A 133 6.51 -2.54 -20.66
N LEU A 134 6.50 -3.08 -21.88
CA LEU A 134 5.39 -3.89 -22.39
C LEU A 134 5.19 -5.17 -21.56
N TRP A 135 6.28 -5.81 -21.14
CA TRP A 135 6.23 -6.96 -20.25
C TRP A 135 5.61 -6.62 -18.89
N LEU A 136 6.02 -5.49 -18.29
CA LEU A 136 5.43 -4.99 -17.04
C LEU A 136 3.99 -4.52 -17.18
N TRP A 137 3.56 -4.11 -18.38
CA TRP A 137 2.19 -3.68 -18.65
C TRP A 137 1.19 -4.81 -18.39
N GLY A 138 1.57 -6.06 -18.70
CA GLY A 138 0.79 -7.25 -18.35
C GLY A 138 0.58 -7.39 -16.84
N LEU A 139 1.63 -7.17 -16.04
CA LEU A 139 1.54 -7.20 -14.57
C LEU A 139 0.63 -6.10 -14.03
N ALA A 140 0.72 -4.88 -14.59
CA ALA A 140 -0.12 -3.77 -14.17
C ALA A 140 -1.62 -4.04 -14.45
N PHE A 141 -1.95 -4.58 -15.62
CA PHE A 141 -3.32 -5.00 -15.92
C PHE A 141 -3.80 -6.17 -15.08
N TRP A 142 -2.94 -7.11 -14.77
CA TRP A 142 -3.30 -8.24 -13.91
C TRP A 142 -3.77 -7.74 -12.54
N PHE A 143 -2.99 -6.85 -11.89
CA PHE A 143 -3.39 -6.23 -10.62
C PHE A 143 -4.65 -5.37 -10.75
N PHE A 144 -4.84 -4.70 -11.88
CA PHE A 144 -6.06 -3.93 -12.16
C PHE A 144 -7.28 -4.84 -12.21
N ILE A 145 -7.22 -5.97 -12.93
CA ILE A 145 -8.30 -6.94 -13.03
C ILE A 145 -8.61 -7.58 -11.67
N VAL A 146 -7.58 -7.96 -10.90
CA VAL A 146 -7.74 -8.47 -9.53
C VAL A 146 -8.45 -7.44 -8.64
N SER A 147 -8.07 -6.17 -8.75
CA SER A 147 -8.69 -5.08 -7.99
C SER A 147 -10.14 -4.86 -8.40
N VAL A 148 -10.46 -4.85 -9.69
CA VAL A 148 -11.85 -4.75 -10.19
C VAL A 148 -12.69 -5.94 -9.70
N GLY A 149 -12.18 -7.16 -9.80
CA GLY A 149 -12.86 -8.37 -9.34
C GLY A 149 -13.20 -8.34 -7.85
N ALA A 150 -12.31 -7.81 -7.01
CA ALA A 150 -12.54 -7.66 -5.58
C ALA A 150 -13.67 -6.67 -5.21
N HIS A 151 -14.01 -5.74 -6.11
CA HIS A 151 -15.07 -4.75 -5.92
C HIS A 151 -16.42 -5.18 -6.49
N TRP A 152 -16.47 -6.22 -7.32
CA TRP A 152 -17.70 -6.66 -7.98
C TRP A 152 -18.85 -6.95 -7.01
N SER A 153 -18.54 -7.60 -5.87
CA SER A 153 -19.53 -7.87 -4.82
C SER A 153 -20.01 -6.61 -4.10
N CYS A 154 -19.12 -5.67 -3.80
CA CYS A 154 -19.47 -4.42 -3.10
C CYS A 154 -20.35 -3.49 -3.93
N VAL A 155 -20.10 -3.39 -5.23
CA VAL A 155 -20.89 -2.53 -6.13
C VAL A 155 -22.31 -3.09 -6.27
N ARG A 156 -22.47 -4.41 -6.29
CA ARG A 156 -23.78 -5.07 -6.38
C ARG A 156 -24.66 -4.79 -5.14
N ASP A 157 -24.06 -4.78 -3.96
CA ASP A 157 -24.81 -4.69 -2.70
C ASP A 157 -25.01 -3.24 -2.21
N GLY A 158 -24.33 -2.26 -2.83
CA GLY A 158 -24.51 -0.83 -2.54
C GLY A 158 -23.99 -0.36 -1.17
N ARG A 159 -23.12 -1.14 -0.53
CA ARG A 159 -22.73 -1.00 0.88
C ARG A 159 -21.45 -0.19 1.15
N MET A 160 -20.84 0.41 0.13
CA MET A 160 -19.60 1.15 0.34
C MET A 160 -19.85 2.55 0.89
N THR A 161 -19.53 2.74 2.16
CA THR A 161 -19.37 4.05 2.77
C THR A 161 -18.11 4.73 2.24
N PHE A 162 -18.16 6.05 2.10
CA PHE A 162 -17.01 6.82 1.63
C PHE A 162 -15.88 6.73 2.65
N ALA A 163 -14.67 6.44 2.19
CA ALA A 163 -13.46 6.45 3.00
C ALA A 163 -12.31 7.06 2.21
N MET A 164 -11.28 7.57 2.90
CA MET A 164 -10.12 8.18 2.24
C MET A 164 -9.42 7.23 1.25
N THR A 165 -9.55 5.92 1.48
CA THR A 165 -9.09 4.86 0.56
C THR A 165 -9.66 4.98 -0.86
N TRP A 166 -10.82 5.64 -1.08
CA TRP A 166 -11.43 5.84 -2.39
C TRP A 166 -10.51 6.58 -3.38
N TYR A 167 -9.57 7.41 -2.91
CA TYR A 167 -8.57 8.01 -3.78
C TYR A 167 -7.65 6.98 -4.47
N SER A 168 -7.61 5.74 -3.98
CA SER A 168 -6.95 4.62 -4.63
C SER A 168 -7.62 4.19 -5.93
N PHE A 169 -8.86 4.59 -6.21
CA PHE A 169 -9.46 4.43 -7.53
C PHE A 169 -8.80 5.34 -8.58
N ILE A 170 -8.14 6.42 -8.16
CA ILE A 170 -7.61 7.44 -9.07
C ILE A 170 -6.10 7.33 -9.18
N PHE A 171 -5.40 7.44 -8.05
CA PHE A 171 -3.95 7.63 -8.04
C PHE A 171 -3.16 6.50 -8.73
N PRO A 172 -3.33 5.22 -8.37
CA PRO A 172 -2.63 4.10 -9.02
C PRO A 172 -3.07 3.89 -10.48
N ASN A 173 -4.33 4.14 -10.79
CA ASN A 173 -4.86 3.98 -12.15
C ASN A 173 -4.38 5.09 -13.09
N THR A 174 -4.01 6.26 -12.54
CA THR A 174 -3.29 7.30 -13.29
C THR A 174 -1.95 6.75 -13.77
N ALA A 175 -1.23 6.01 -12.92
CA ALA A 175 0.02 5.35 -13.31
C ALA A 175 -0.18 4.35 -14.46
N LEU A 176 -1.23 3.54 -14.40
CA LEU A 176 -1.59 2.60 -15.48
C LEU A 176 -1.92 3.33 -16.79
N THR A 177 -2.60 4.46 -16.71
CA THR A 177 -2.95 5.27 -17.87
C THR A 177 -1.71 5.91 -18.49
N THR A 178 -0.84 6.49 -17.68
CA THR A 178 0.45 7.04 -18.13
C THR A 178 1.33 5.95 -18.74
N ALA A 179 1.39 4.77 -18.13
CA ALA A 179 2.08 3.60 -18.68
C ALA A 179 1.52 3.20 -20.05
N THR A 180 0.19 3.19 -20.19
CA THR A 180 -0.48 2.87 -21.45
C THR A 180 -0.11 3.85 -22.55
N PHE A 181 -0.05 5.15 -22.26
CA PHE A 181 0.47 6.13 -23.21
C PHE A 181 1.95 5.90 -23.54
N ALA A 182 2.80 5.66 -22.53
CA ALA A 182 4.23 5.42 -22.73
C ALA A 182 4.48 4.23 -23.68
N ILE A 183 3.73 3.14 -23.51
CA ILE A 183 3.76 1.98 -24.41
C ILE A 183 3.20 2.32 -25.79
N GLY A 184 2.08 3.05 -25.86
CA GLY A 184 1.51 3.50 -27.13
C GLY A 184 2.48 4.34 -27.95
N HIS A 185 3.25 5.22 -27.30
CA HIS A 185 4.31 5.99 -27.94
C HIS A 185 5.51 5.12 -28.33
N ALA A 186 5.97 4.24 -27.44
CA ALA A 186 7.12 3.38 -27.69
C ALA A 186 6.90 2.39 -28.84
N LEU A 187 5.71 1.80 -28.95
CA LEU A 187 5.32 0.90 -30.04
C LEU A 187 4.78 1.64 -31.29
N ASN A 188 4.68 2.96 -31.21
CA ASN A 188 4.01 3.80 -32.21
C ASN A 188 2.60 3.31 -32.60
N SER A 189 1.84 2.79 -31.63
CA SER A 189 0.51 2.22 -31.86
C SER A 189 -0.59 3.24 -31.58
N HIS A 190 -1.38 3.58 -32.61
CA HIS A 190 -2.52 4.49 -32.46
C HIS A 190 -3.60 3.89 -31.55
N SER A 191 -3.90 2.60 -31.70
CA SER A 191 -4.94 1.93 -30.92
C SER A 191 -4.67 1.96 -29.42
N ILE A 192 -3.42 1.75 -29.00
CA ILE A 192 -3.05 1.80 -27.57
C ILE A 192 -3.18 3.24 -27.02
N LYS A 193 -2.83 4.26 -27.82
CA LYS A 193 -3.03 5.67 -27.44
C LYS A 193 -4.51 6.01 -27.26
N VAL A 194 -5.39 5.48 -28.11
CA VAL A 194 -6.85 5.64 -27.96
C VAL A 194 -7.35 4.99 -26.67
N VAL A 195 -6.87 3.78 -26.33
CA VAL A 195 -7.19 3.14 -25.05
C VAL A 195 -6.75 4.04 -23.87
N GLY A 196 -5.54 4.61 -23.94
CA GLY A 196 -5.08 5.59 -22.96
C GLY A 196 -6.05 6.78 -22.80
N CYS A 197 -6.56 7.34 -23.91
CA CYS A 197 -7.52 8.44 -23.87
C CYS A 197 -8.84 8.05 -23.20
N VAL A 198 -9.35 6.85 -23.48
CA VAL A 198 -10.55 6.32 -22.83
C VAL A 198 -10.32 6.15 -21.33
N MET A 199 -9.18 5.59 -20.93
CA MET A 199 -8.81 5.45 -19.53
C MET A 199 -8.71 6.81 -18.82
N THR A 200 -8.16 7.83 -19.48
CA THR A 200 -8.13 9.20 -18.95
C THR A 200 -9.54 9.75 -18.70
N CYS A 201 -10.47 9.58 -19.66
CA CYS A 201 -11.86 10.05 -19.49
C CYS A 201 -12.53 9.37 -18.28
N LEU A 202 -12.34 8.06 -18.12
CA LEU A 202 -12.85 7.31 -16.98
C LEU A 202 -12.24 7.79 -15.66
N LEU A 203 -10.93 8.06 -15.63
CA LEU A 203 -10.25 8.57 -14.44
C LEU A 203 -10.72 9.96 -14.05
N VAL A 204 -10.87 10.88 -15.00
CA VAL A 204 -11.35 12.24 -14.72
C VAL A 204 -12.78 12.19 -14.17
N THR A 205 -13.64 11.37 -14.78
CA THR A 205 -15.02 11.16 -14.30
C THR A 205 -15.02 10.57 -12.89
N GLY A 206 -14.20 9.53 -12.66
CA GLY A 206 -14.03 8.92 -11.35
C GLY A 206 -13.51 9.90 -10.30
N TRP A 207 -12.59 10.79 -10.66
CA TRP A 207 -12.04 11.80 -9.77
C TRP A 207 -13.11 12.79 -9.31
N PHE A 208 -13.92 13.31 -10.23
CA PHE A 208 -15.06 14.18 -9.87
C PHE A 208 -16.06 13.46 -8.96
N MET A 209 -16.33 12.17 -9.21
CA MET A 209 -17.21 11.36 -8.36
C MET A 209 -16.64 11.18 -6.95
N VAL A 210 -15.36 10.80 -6.82
CA VAL A 210 -14.69 10.65 -5.52
C VAL A 210 -14.66 11.99 -4.78
N PHE A 211 -14.36 13.08 -5.48
CA PHE A 211 -14.32 14.42 -4.90
C PHE A 211 -15.70 14.90 -4.42
N ALA A 212 -16.75 14.70 -5.21
CA ALA A 212 -18.12 15.01 -4.81
C ALA A 212 -18.57 14.19 -3.58
N MET A 213 -18.21 12.90 -3.54
CA MET A 213 -18.49 12.04 -2.39
C MET A 213 -17.71 12.45 -1.14
N MET A 214 -16.47 12.94 -1.30
CA MET A 214 -15.70 13.53 -0.21
C MET A 214 -16.40 14.76 0.36
N ILE A 215 -16.84 15.69 -0.48
CA ILE A 215 -17.59 16.88 -0.03
C ILE A 215 -18.86 16.45 0.72
N ARG A 216 -19.62 15.50 0.16
CA ARG A 216 -20.80 14.96 0.80
C ARG A 216 -20.50 14.34 2.17
N ALA A 217 -19.42 13.57 2.29
CA ALA A 217 -19.00 12.93 3.54
C ALA A 217 -18.60 13.97 4.61
N VAL A 218 -17.96 15.07 4.22
CA VAL A 218 -17.66 16.19 5.12
C VAL A 218 -18.95 16.87 5.59
N ILE A 219 -19.90 17.14 4.69
CA ILE A 219 -21.19 17.76 5.04
C ILE A 219 -22.00 16.86 5.97
N LEU A 220 -22.02 15.54 5.72
CA LEU A 220 -22.71 14.56 6.54
C LEU A 220 -21.97 14.21 7.83
N LYS A 221 -20.77 14.76 8.05
CA LYS A 221 -19.92 14.51 9.22
C LYS A 221 -19.53 13.03 9.36
N ASP A 222 -19.41 12.34 8.22
CA ASP A 222 -18.85 10.99 8.17
C ASP A 222 -17.32 11.05 8.37
N ILE A 223 -16.67 12.11 7.88
CA ILE A 223 -15.23 12.38 8.01
C ILE A 223 -15.00 13.68 8.80
N LEU A 224 -13.85 13.80 9.49
CA LEU A 224 -13.47 14.94 10.33
C LEU A 224 -14.45 15.19 11.48
N TRP A 225 -15.02 14.11 12.02
CA TRP A 225 -15.91 14.14 13.18
C TRP A 225 -15.44 13.14 14.24
N PRO A 226 -15.50 13.48 15.54
CA PRO A 226 -15.01 12.61 16.60
C PRO A 226 -15.63 11.20 16.54
N GLN A 227 -14.81 10.17 16.77
CA GLN A 227 -15.21 8.76 16.83
C GLN A 227 -15.80 8.19 15.52
N LYS A 228 -15.59 8.85 14.38
CA LYS A 228 -15.98 8.36 13.05
C LYS A 228 -14.75 7.92 12.24
N GLN A 229 -14.94 6.89 11.41
CA GLN A 229 -13.94 6.35 10.47
C GLN A 229 -12.53 6.15 11.08
N GLU A 230 -11.51 6.81 10.54
CA GLU A 230 -10.09 6.67 10.93
C GLU A 230 -9.89 7.09 12.39
N ASP A 231 -10.58 8.13 12.84
CA ASP A 231 -10.50 8.64 14.22
C ASP A 231 -11.02 7.62 15.25
N ARG A 232 -11.96 6.75 14.85
CA ARG A 232 -12.41 5.63 15.70
C ARG A 232 -11.33 4.57 15.89
N ALA A 233 -10.50 4.35 14.87
CA ALA A 233 -9.46 3.32 14.90
C ALA A 233 -8.17 3.83 15.56
N GLU A 234 -7.85 5.12 15.41
CA GLU A 234 -6.55 5.69 15.82
C GLU A 234 -6.64 6.66 17.00
N GLY A 235 -7.81 7.20 17.33
CA GLY A 235 -7.99 8.25 18.34
C GLY A 235 -7.87 7.82 19.80
N GLY A 236 -7.48 6.57 20.09
CA GLY A 236 -7.29 6.09 21.47
C GLY A 236 -8.57 6.02 22.32
N TRP A 237 -9.74 6.08 21.68
CA TRP A 237 -11.04 6.03 22.34
C TRP A 237 -11.30 4.63 22.91
N LYS A 238 -11.76 4.56 24.17
CA LYS A 238 -12.14 3.29 24.80
C LYS A 238 -13.41 2.76 24.12
N THR A 239 -13.32 1.64 23.41
CA THR A 239 -14.49 0.94 22.90
C THR A 239 -15.25 0.34 24.08
N HIS A 240 -16.46 0.83 24.35
CA HIS A 240 -17.30 0.25 25.38
C HIS A 240 -17.86 -1.11 24.91
N PRO A 241 -17.86 -2.17 25.75
CA PRO A 241 -18.28 -3.52 25.34
C PRO A 241 -19.72 -3.59 24.82
N ASP A 242 -20.56 -2.62 25.15
CA ASP A 242 -21.96 -2.52 24.75
C ASP A 242 -22.19 -1.63 23.51
N GLU A 243 -21.13 -1.03 22.96
CA GLU A 243 -21.22 -0.11 21.84
C GLU A 243 -21.40 -0.88 20.52
N LYS A 244 -22.66 -0.99 20.04
CA LYS A 244 -22.97 -1.57 18.73
C LYS A 244 -22.09 -0.90 17.67
N GLN A 245 -21.48 -1.71 16.79
CA GLN A 245 -20.66 -1.26 15.67
C GLN A 245 -21.50 -0.29 14.82
N ALA A 246 -21.25 1.02 14.99
CA ALA A 246 -21.98 2.14 14.38
C ALA A 246 -22.78 1.74 13.15
N CYS A 247 -24.10 1.59 13.33
CA CYS A 247 -25.02 1.32 12.24
C CYS A 247 -24.88 2.43 11.19
N ASP A 248 -24.85 1.99 9.93
CA ASP A 248 -25.00 2.85 8.76
C ASP A 248 -26.23 3.74 8.97
N THR A 249 -26.09 5.06 8.86
CA THR A 249 -27.14 6.06 9.14
C THR A 249 -28.39 5.89 8.26
N ARG A 250 -28.38 4.92 7.35
CA ARG A 250 -29.47 4.53 6.46
C ARG A 250 -30.26 3.29 6.93
N SER A 251 -29.82 2.57 7.97
CA SER A 251 -30.47 1.31 8.38
C SER A 251 -31.28 1.38 9.69
N CYS A 252 -31.34 2.53 10.37
CA CYS A 252 -32.16 2.65 11.58
C CYS A 252 -33.60 3.01 11.18
N GLY A 253 -34.52 2.05 11.35
CA GLY A 253 -35.94 2.32 11.31
C GLY A 253 -36.38 3.19 12.50
N PRO A 254 -37.53 3.86 12.41
CA PRO A 254 -37.95 4.91 13.36
C PRO A 254 -38.20 4.44 14.81
N GLU A 255 -38.12 3.14 15.13
CA GLU A 255 -38.42 2.63 16.48
C GLU A 255 -37.25 2.72 17.48
N GLU A 256 -35.99 2.85 17.05
CA GLU A 256 -34.83 2.89 17.97
C GLU A 256 -34.39 4.32 18.38
N ALA A 257 -34.97 5.37 17.78
CA ALA A 257 -34.56 6.76 18.06
C ALA A 257 -35.07 7.29 19.42
N THR A 258 -36.07 6.64 20.01
CA THR A 258 -36.79 7.19 21.17
C THR A 258 -36.10 6.90 22.51
N THR A 259 -35.24 5.89 22.58
CA THR A 259 -34.58 5.47 23.84
C THR A 259 -33.25 6.18 24.09
N SER A 260 -32.60 6.74 23.05
CA SER A 260 -31.30 7.42 23.18
C SER A 260 -31.38 8.86 23.71
N ALA A 261 -32.57 9.45 23.76
CA ALA A 261 -32.72 10.88 24.09
C ALA A 261 -32.80 11.18 25.61
N LEU A 262 -32.78 10.17 26.48
CA LEU A 262 -33.03 10.36 27.93
C LEU A 262 -31.84 10.17 28.87
N GLU A 263 -30.66 9.74 28.38
CA GLU A 263 -29.47 9.64 29.22
C GLU A 263 -28.37 10.59 28.74
N GLY A 264 -28.55 11.87 29.04
CA GLY A 264 -27.45 12.84 29.04
C GLY A 264 -26.78 12.81 30.42
N HIS A 265 -25.51 12.43 30.49
CA HIS A 265 -24.68 12.60 31.67
C HIS A 265 -23.45 13.45 31.29
N GLU A 266 -23.34 14.63 31.91
CA GLU A 266 -22.13 15.47 31.88
C GLU A 266 -20.96 14.74 32.60
N PRO A 267 -19.70 14.98 32.20
CA PRO A 267 -18.56 14.32 32.83
C PRO A 267 -18.19 15.02 34.14
N ASP A 268 -18.34 14.30 35.25
CA ASP A 268 -17.85 14.73 36.56
C ASP A 268 -16.36 14.42 36.72
N PHE A 269 -15.63 15.36 37.30
CA PHE A 269 -14.18 15.31 37.49
C PHE A 269 -13.94 15.21 39.00
N ASP A 270 -13.46 14.07 39.51
CA ASP A 270 -12.95 14.06 40.87
C ASP A 270 -11.81 13.06 41.15
N GLN A 271 -10.98 13.50 42.10
CA GLN A 271 -9.69 12.97 42.54
C GLN A 271 -9.83 12.04 43.76
N SER A 272 -8.86 11.13 43.88
CA SER A 272 -8.20 10.68 45.12
C SER A 272 -8.87 9.68 46.10
N GLU A 273 -8.00 8.75 46.51
CA GLU A 273 -7.84 8.08 47.82
C GLU A 273 -8.67 6.84 48.24
N GLY A 274 -7.92 5.84 48.74
CA GLY A 274 -8.35 5.01 49.88
C GLY A 274 -8.53 3.50 49.65
N GLN A 275 -7.52 2.70 49.98
CA GLN A 275 -7.66 1.28 50.39
C GLN A 275 -7.84 1.25 51.94
N PRO A 276 -8.44 0.21 52.58
CA PRO A 276 -7.79 -1.11 52.70
C PRO A 276 -8.68 -2.38 52.88
N GLU A 277 -8.03 -3.54 52.69
CA GLU A 277 -8.16 -4.85 53.38
C GLU A 277 -9.51 -5.59 53.62
N SER A 278 -9.65 -6.82 53.08
CA SER A 278 -9.36 -8.11 53.77
C SER A 278 -10.24 -9.31 53.35
N ALA A 279 -9.56 -10.46 53.27
CA ALA A 279 -9.97 -11.81 53.69
C ALA A 279 -10.99 -12.68 52.90
N SER A 280 -10.44 -13.83 52.48
CA SER A 280 -10.91 -15.22 52.72
C SER A 280 -11.53 -16.02 51.55
N ALA A 281 -10.83 -17.10 51.19
CA ALA A 281 -11.33 -18.29 50.47
C ALA A 281 -11.86 -19.31 51.50
N PRO A 282 -12.58 -20.39 51.11
CA PRO A 282 -11.85 -21.59 50.63
C PRO A 282 -12.58 -22.48 49.60
N GLY A 283 -11.79 -23.03 48.66
CA GLY A 283 -11.64 -24.48 48.42
C GLY A 283 -12.76 -25.28 47.73
N GLN A 284 -12.46 -25.80 46.52
CA GLN A 284 -12.62 -27.24 46.19
C GLN A 284 -11.90 -27.62 44.87
N LEU A 285 -11.06 -28.64 44.96
CA LEU A 285 -10.43 -29.49 43.93
C LEU A 285 -10.57 -30.94 44.45
N PRO A 286 -10.38 -32.04 43.68
CA PRO A 286 -10.02 -32.13 42.25
C PRO A 286 -10.83 -33.17 41.44
N ALA A 287 -10.71 -33.14 40.10
CA ALA A 287 -10.85 -34.32 39.26
C ALA A 287 -10.07 -34.13 37.93
N GLU A 288 -9.09 -35.00 37.68
CA GLU A 288 -8.34 -35.21 36.43
C GLU A 288 -8.18 -36.75 36.27
N PRO A 289 -7.76 -37.33 35.12
CA PRO A 289 -7.26 -36.68 33.88
C PRO A 289 -7.82 -37.28 32.57
N GLY A 290 -7.68 -36.52 31.47
CA GLY A 290 -7.97 -36.99 30.11
C GLY A 290 -7.02 -36.41 29.06
N ALA A 291 -5.85 -37.04 28.92
CA ALA A 291 -4.93 -37.08 27.77
C ALA A 291 -4.65 -35.77 26.97
N THR A 292 -3.55 -35.09 27.32
CA THR A 292 -2.87 -34.08 26.51
C THR A 292 -1.71 -34.68 25.70
N LEU A 293 -1.68 -34.41 24.38
CA LEU A 293 -0.51 -34.60 23.51
C LEU A 293 0.59 -33.58 23.88
N PRO A 294 1.90 -33.93 23.81
CA PRO A 294 2.97 -33.02 24.22
C PRO A 294 3.28 -31.96 23.13
N PRO A 295 3.65 -30.72 23.51
CA PRO A 295 4.15 -29.72 22.58
C PRO A 295 5.62 -29.97 22.22
N ILE A 296 5.96 -29.67 20.97
CA ILE A 296 7.32 -29.73 20.40
C ILE A 296 8.16 -28.61 21.04
N SER A 297 9.34 -28.98 21.55
CA SER A 297 10.28 -28.07 22.21
C SER A 297 10.94 -27.11 21.21
N GLU A 298 10.75 -25.80 21.40
CA GLU A 298 11.62 -24.76 20.84
C GLU A 298 12.79 -24.53 21.81
N THR A 299 13.95 -25.04 21.46
CA THR A 299 15.23 -24.66 22.09
C THR A 299 16.27 -24.53 20.99
N PHE A 300 16.32 -23.37 20.35
CA PHE A 300 17.52 -22.93 19.63
C PHE A 300 17.54 -21.41 19.54
N ILE A 301 18.70 -20.84 19.89
CA ILE A 301 19.12 -19.44 19.77
C ILE A 301 18.76 -18.54 20.96
N ASP A 302 19.47 -18.75 22.07
CA ASP A 302 19.87 -17.65 22.96
C ASP A 302 21.31 -17.93 23.43
N GLU A 303 22.30 -17.44 22.70
CA GLU A 303 23.67 -17.31 23.22
C GLU A 303 24.31 -16.01 22.70
N PRO A 304 24.66 -15.06 23.59
CA PRO A 304 25.23 -13.78 23.17
C PRO A 304 26.74 -13.88 22.89
N ILE A 305 27.15 -13.34 21.74
CA ILE A 305 28.54 -13.23 21.30
C ILE A 305 29.32 -12.33 22.28
N ARG A 306 30.17 -12.93 23.12
CA ARG A 306 31.15 -12.21 23.95
C ARG A 306 32.53 -12.28 23.29
N SER A 307 32.98 -11.13 22.81
CA SER A 307 34.32 -10.87 22.27
C SER A 307 35.43 -11.34 23.22
N ARG A 308 36.32 -12.22 22.75
CA ARG A 308 37.64 -12.47 23.38
C ARG A 308 38.73 -11.87 22.50
N GLY A 309 39.37 -10.82 23.00
CA GLY A 309 40.64 -10.32 22.46
C GLY A 309 41.79 -11.28 22.77
N PRO A 310 42.94 -11.16 22.08
CA PRO A 310 44.03 -12.11 22.21
C PRO A 310 44.94 -11.78 23.40
N LYS A 311 45.40 -12.81 24.10
CA LYS A 311 46.56 -12.75 25.00
C LYS A 311 47.60 -13.82 24.60
N PRO A 312 48.90 -13.60 24.88
CA PRO A 312 50.01 -14.16 24.10
C PRO A 312 50.81 -15.25 24.83
N LEU A 313 51.74 -15.89 24.08
CA LEU A 313 52.90 -16.70 24.50
C LEU A 313 52.54 -18.02 25.25
N ASP A 314 53.18 -19.19 25.07
CA ASP A 314 54.60 -19.49 24.89
C ASP A 314 54.85 -20.91 24.33
N SER A 315 56.10 -21.12 23.90
CA SER A 315 56.83 -22.34 23.46
C SER A 315 56.43 -23.72 24.02
N MET A 316 56.52 -24.78 23.19
CA MET A 316 57.57 -25.83 23.24
C MET A 316 57.27 -27.03 22.31
N VAL A 317 58.35 -27.46 21.64
CA VAL A 317 58.56 -28.67 20.79
C VAL A 317 58.03 -28.63 19.36
#